data_AF-A0A7S1TRB7-F1
#
_entry.id   AF-A0A7S1TRB7-F1
#
_cell.length_a   1.000
_cell.length_b   1.000
_cell.length_c   1.000
_cell.angle_alpha   90.00
_cell.angle_beta   90.00
_cell.angle_gamma   90.00
#
_symmetry.space_group_name_H-M   'P 1'
#
loop_
_entity.id
_entity.type
_entity.pdbx_description
1 polymer ?
#
loop_
_entity_poly.entity_id
_entity_poly.type
_entity_poly.pdbx_seq_one_letter_code
_entity_poly.pdbx_strand_id
1 'polypeptide(L)'
;MKAPGSKGRWPQKASKIVLDLLTNAEANAEVKGLDTDALYVTHTQCNRAPPGRRRTYRAHGRINAYMSQPAHVEIILTEQDDAVARADEEKPLKLSRKRKAQLRLKQGGGVEA
;
A
#
# COMPACT_ATOMS: atom_id res chain seq x y z
N MET A 1 -15.32 15.23 9.53
CA MET A 1 -14.90 14.12 8.64
C MET A 1 -15.35 14.43 7.22
N LYS A 2 -14.42 14.68 6.29
CA LYS A 2 -14.72 15.04 4.90
C LYS A 2 -14.67 13.77 4.02
N ALA A 3 -15.46 12.77 4.38
CA ALA A 3 -15.66 11.58 3.56
C ALA A 3 -16.90 11.80 2.68
N PRO A 4 -16.83 11.64 1.35
CA PRO A 4 -18.01 11.78 0.50
C PRO A 4 -19.00 10.63 0.78
N GLY A 5 -20.14 10.94 1.40
CA GLY A 5 -21.22 9.98 1.65
C GLY A 5 -22.10 10.34 2.85
N SER A 6 -23.38 9.97 2.81
CA SER A 6 -24.36 10.19 3.90
C SER A 6 -24.46 9.03 4.90
N LYS A 7 -23.71 7.95 4.69
CA LYS A 7 -23.75 6.72 5.51
C LYS A 7 -22.43 6.53 6.25
N GLY A 8 -22.45 6.64 7.58
CA GLY A 8 -21.32 6.39 8.47
C GLY A 8 -21.75 5.64 9.72
N ARG A 9 -20.78 5.06 10.45
CA ARG A 9 -20.98 4.39 11.74
C ARG A 9 -19.77 4.60 12.65
N TRP A 10 -19.93 4.30 13.94
CA TRP A 10 -18.88 4.36 14.96
C TRP A 10 -18.56 2.96 15.50
N PRO A 11 -17.68 2.19 14.82
CA PRO A 11 -17.35 0.82 15.23
C PRO A 11 -16.36 0.80 16.40
N GLN A 12 -16.85 1.10 17.61
CA GLN A 12 -16.04 1.25 18.83
C GLN A 12 -15.03 0.11 19.06
N LYS A 13 -15.46 -1.16 18.90
CA LYS A 13 -14.58 -2.32 19.10
C LYS A 13 -13.42 -2.36 18.10
N ALA A 14 -13.70 -2.08 16.82
CA ALA A 14 -12.67 -2.11 15.78
C ALA A 14 -11.69 -0.95 15.97
N SER A 15 -12.21 0.26 16.25
CA SER A 15 -11.38 1.44 16.50
C SER A 15 -10.43 1.22 17.67
N LYS A 16 -10.88 0.57 18.75
CA LYS A 16 -10.00 0.25 19.90
C LYS A 16 -8.86 -0.68 19.50
N ILE A 17 -9.14 -1.75 18.77
CA ILE A 17 -8.10 -2.72 18.34
C ILE A 17 -7.07 -2.05 17.42
N VAL A 18 -7.51 -1.19 16.50
CA VAL A 18 -6.59 -0.46 15.62
C VAL A 18 -5.72 0.52 16.41
N LEU A 19 -6.29 1.23 17.39
CA LEU A 19 -5.53 2.12 18.27
C LEU A 19 -4.47 1.36 19.08
N ASP A 20 -4.85 0.22 19.67
CA ASP A 20 -3.94 -0.63 20.43
C ASP A 20 -2.76 -1.12 19.55
N LEU A 21 -3.02 -1.45 18.27
CA LEU A 21 -1.98 -1.85 17.32
C LEU A 21 -1.07 -0.69 16.91
N LEU A 22 -1.60 0.53 16.78
CA LEU A 22 -0.79 1.71 16.46
C LEU A 22 0.15 2.08 17.60
N THR A 23 -0.32 2.06 18.85
CA THR A 23 0.54 2.31 20.03
C THR A 23 1.65 1.26 20.14
N ASN A 24 1.36 0.00 19.80
CA ASN A 24 2.39 -1.05 19.75
C ASN A 24 3.38 -0.79 18.60
N ALA A 25 2.90 -0.40 17.42
CA ALA A 25 3.77 -0.09 16.29
C ALA A 25 4.69 1.12 16.55
N GLU A 26 4.19 2.15 17.24
CA GLU A 26 4.96 3.31 17.71
C GLU A 26 6.06 2.88 18.69
N ALA A 27 5.74 2.09 19.71
CA ALA A 27 6.74 1.55 20.65
C ALA A 27 7.81 0.71 19.94
N ASN A 28 7.43 -0.07 18.92
CA ASN A 28 8.40 -0.82 18.11
C ASN A 28 9.28 0.10 17.25
N ALA A 29 8.77 1.26 16.82
CA ALA A 29 9.53 2.22 16.03
C ALA A 29 10.55 2.97 16.90
N GLU A 30 10.17 3.36 18.13
CA GLU A 30 11.10 3.91 19.13
C GLU A 30 12.27 2.96 19.42
N VAL A 31 11.97 1.67 19.62
CA VAL A 31 12.99 0.63 19.85
C VAL A 31 13.91 0.46 18.65
N LYS A 32 13.42 0.70 17.43
CA LYS A 32 14.22 0.69 16.20
C LYS A 32 15.00 1.99 15.96
N GLY A 33 14.77 3.03 16.77
CA GLY A 33 15.41 4.34 16.64
C GLY A 33 14.89 5.16 15.45
N LEU A 34 13.64 4.92 15.03
CA LEU A 34 12.98 5.74 14.01
C LEU A 34 12.43 7.03 14.65
N ASP A 35 12.32 8.11 13.88
CA ASP A 35 11.70 9.37 14.31
C ASP A 35 10.18 9.23 14.35
N THR A 36 9.62 9.16 15.57
CA THR A 36 8.19 8.95 15.81
C THR A 36 7.30 10.07 15.27
N ASP A 37 7.82 11.31 15.17
CA ASP A 37 7.07 12.44 14.64
C ASP A 37 6.96 12.41 13.10
N ALA A 38 7.91 11.76 12.43
CA ALA A 38 7.96 11.62 10.98
C ALA A 38 7.31 10.32 10.46
N LEU A 39 6.80 9.46 11.35
CA LEU A 39 6.16 8.20 10.96
C LEU A 39 4.79 8.43 10.31
N TYR A 40 4.53 7.67 9.26
CA TYR A 40 3.19 7.56 8.68
C TYR A 40 2.84 6.10 8.35
N VAL A 41 1.54 5.83 8.28
CA VAL A 41 1.02 4.52 7.92
C VAL A 41 1.16 4.32 6.41
N THR A 42 2.07 3.44 5.98
CA THR A 42 2.24 3.09 4.56
C THR A 42 1.29 2.02 4.11
N HIS A 43 1.13 0.98 4.94
CA HIS A 43 0.32 -0.17 4.60
C HIS A 43 -0.59 -0.54 5.78
N THR A 44 -1.82 -0.88 5.45
CA THR A 44 -2.78 -1.45 6.40
C THR A 44 -3.62 -2.47 5.66
N GLN A 45 -3.69 -3.69 6.20
CA GLN A 45 -4.47 -4.76 5.62
C GLN A 45 -5.20 -5.53 6.71
N CYS A 46 -6.39 -6.01 6.35
CA CYS A 46 -7.25 -6.81 7.21
C CYS A 46 -7.64 -8.09 6.48
N ASN A 47 -7.18 -9.23 6.97
CA ASN A 47 -7.47 -10.55 6.42
C ASN A 47 -8.45 -11.30 7.31
N ARG A 48 -9.29 -12.16 6.71
CA ARG A 48 -10.24 -12.97 7.47
C ARG A 48 -9.51 -14.08 8.22
N ALA A 49 -9.81 -14.23 9.51
CA ALA A 49 -9.32 -15.32 10.33
C ALA A 49 -10.34 -16.48 10.37
N PRO A 50 -9.92 -17.71 10.74
CA PRO A 50 -10.82 -18.86 10.85
C PRO A 50 -12.02 -18.57 11.77
N PRO A 51 -13.27 -18.85 11.33
CA PRO A 51 -14.45 -18.53 12.12
C PRO A 51 -14.60 -19.45 13.32
N GLY A 52 -14.89 -18.88 14.48
CA GLY A 52 -15.28 -19.66 15.66
C GLY A 52 -16.74 -20.13 15.52
N ARG A 53 -17.01 -21.41 15.70
CA ARG A 53 -18.35 -22.00 15.49
C ARG A 53 -19.06 -22.27 16.81
N ARG A 54 -20.26 -21.73 16.93
CA ARG A 54 -21.22 -22.02 18.01
C ARG A 54 -22.51 -22.59 17.43
N ARG A 55 -23.34 -23.18 18.29
CA ARG A 55 -24.67 -23.67 17.92
C ARG A 55 -25.74 -22.64 18.25
N THR A 56 -26.74 -22.52 17.39
CA THR A 56 -28.00 -21.85 17.70
C THR A 56 -29.11 -22.86 17.54
N TYR A 57 -29.81 -23.13 18.65
CA TYR A 57 -31.01 -23.96 18.64
C TYR A 57 -32.16 -23.18 18.02
N ARG A 58 -32.92 -23.84 17.14
CA ARG A 58 -34.05 -23.25 16.40
C ARG A 58 -35.29 -24.13 16.58
N ALA A 59 -36.43 -23.60 16.16
CA ALA A 59 -37.71 -24.29 16.24
C ALA A 59 -37.65 -25.69 15.60
N HIS A 60 -38.42 -26.61 16.18
CA HIS A 60 -38.53 -28.03 15.79
C HIS A 60 -37.20 -28.80 15.85
N GLY A 61 -36.35 -28.51 16.85
CA GLY A 61 -35.11 -29.27 17.09
C GLY A 61 -33.97 -29.00 16.10
N ARG A 62 -34.11 -28.01 15.20
CA ARG A 62 -33.05 -27.65 14.24
C ARG A 62 -31.86 -26.98 14.93
N ILE A 63 -30.66 -27.28 14.44
CA ILE A 63 -29.41 -26.69 14.94
C ILE A 63 -28.69 -25.98 13.79
N ASN A 64 -28.57 -24.65 13.90
CA ASN A 64 -27.83 -23.83 12.95
C ASN A 64 -26.46 -23.41 13.51
N ALA A 65 -25.54 -23.03 12.63
CA ALA A 65 -24.25 -22.47 13.02
C ALA A 65 -24.38 -20.97 13.33
N TYR A 66 -23.76 -20.53 14.43
CA TYR A 66 -23.47 -19.14 14.72
C TYR A 66 -21.96 -18.95 14.68
N MET A 67 -21.48 -18.25 13.66
CA MET A 67 -20.06 -18.14 13.37
C MET A 67 -19.56 -16.74 13.70
N SER A 68 -18.50 -16.65 14.50
CA SER A 68 -17.75 -15.40 14.62
C SER A 68 -16.93 -15.16 13.34
N GLN A 69 -16.66 -13.90 13.03
CA GLN A 69 -15.82 -13.50 11.91
C GLN A 69 -14.65 -12.67 12.44
N PRO A 70 -13.62 -13.33 13.00
CA PRO A 70 -12.40 -12.64 13.41
C PRO A 70 -11.58 -12.20 12.20
N ALA A 71 -10.62 -11.30 12.43
CA ALA A 71 -9.71 -10.79 11.42
C ALA A 71 -8.27 -10.71 11.94
N HIS A 72 -7.31 -10.89 11.06
CA HIS A 72 -5.91 -10.54 11.24
C HIS A 72 -5.70 -9.13 10.68
N VAL A 73 -5.14 -8.24 11.48
CA VAL A 73 -4.87 -6.86 11.09
C VAL A 73 -3.36 -6.67 11.08
N GLU A 74 -2.84 -6.16 9.98
CA GLU A 74 -1.44 -5.80 9.82
C GLU A 74 -1.33 -4.30 9.51
N ILE A 75 -0.34 -3.65 10.13
CA ILE A 75 -0.06 -2.22 9.97
C ILE A 75 1.45 -2.08 9.83
N ILE A 76 1.89 -1.31 8.84
CA ILE A 76 3.30 -0.96 8.62
C ILE A 76 3.41 0.56 8.69
N LEU A 77 4.37 1.01 9.51
CA LEU A 77 4.78 2.40 9.61
C LEU A 77 6.14 2.56 8.95
N THR A 78 6.34 3.66 8.25
CA THR A 78 7.67 4.08 7.76
C THR A 78 7.86 5.56 8.02
N GLU A 79 9.11 6.00 8.03
CA GLU A 79 9.45 7.41 8.02
C GLU A 79 9.12 8.03 6.65
N GLN A 80 8.73 9.29 6.67
CA GLN A 80 8.51 10.07 5.46
C GLN A 80 9.86 10.46 4.85
N ASP A 81 10.21 9.83 3.73
CA ASP A 81 11.40 10.20 2.95
C ASP A 81 11.22 11.57 2.29
N ASP A 82 12.33 12.31 2.18
CA ASP A 82 12.40 13.51 1.37
C ASP A 82 12.17 13.23 -0.11
N ALA A 83 11.61 14.21 -0.82
CA ALA A 83 11.31 14.09 -2.25
C ALA A 83 12.61 13.88 -3.06
N VAL A 84 12.82 12.65 -3.54
CA VAL A 84 13.96 12.32 -4.38
C VAL A 84 13.73 12.81 -5.82
N ALA A 85 14.74 13.40 -6.44
CA ALA A 85 14.68 13.82 -7.84
C ALA A 85 14.39 12.62 -8.74
N ARG A 86 13.48 12.80 -9.72
CA ARG A 86 13.20 11.75 -10.70
C ARG A 86 14.48 11.41 -11.45
N ALA A 87 14.71 10.11 -11.65
CA ALA A 87 15.77 9.64 -12.52
C ALA A 87 15.61 10.24 -13.92
N ASP A 88 16.71 10.72 -14.49
CA ASP A 88 16.72 11.21 -15.87
C ASP A 88 16.44 10.04 -16.81
N GLU A 89 15.23 9.99 -17.35
CA GLU A 89 14.92 9.10 -18.46
C GLU A 89 15.71 9.59 -19.68
N GLU A 90 16.70 8.81 -20.13
CA GLU A 90 17.30 8.97 -21.46
C GLU A 90 16.21 8.71 -22.52
N LYS A 91 15.41 9.74 -22.80
CA LYS A 91 14.46 9.70 -23.92
C LYS A 91 15.29 9.65 -25.19
N PRO A 92 15.16 8.60 -26.02
CA PRO A 92 15.86 8.57 -27.29
C PRO A 92 15.44 9.80 -28.09
N LEU A 93 16.41 10.64 -28.47
CA LEU A 93 16.18 11.81 -29.29
C LEU A 93 15.40 11.37 -30.53
N LYS A 94 14.15 11.82 -30.67
CA LYS A 94 13.34 11.60 -31.88
C LYS A 94 13.93 12.41 -33.01
N LEU A 95 14.94 11.85 -33.67
CA LEU A 95 15.62 12.45 -34.82
C LEU A 95 14.74 12.34 -36.07
N SER A 96 14.57 13.46 -36.78
CA SER A 96 13.90 13.47 -38.08
C SER A 96 14.67 12.62 -39.10
N ARG A 97 13.97 12.11 -40.12
CA ARG A 97 14.54 11.22 -41.15
C ARG A 97 15.77 11.85 -41.83
N LYS A 98 15.72 13.17 -42.06
CA LYS A 98 16.82 13.97 -42.63
C LYS A 98 18.03 14.04 -41.69
N ARG A 99 17.82 14.26 -40.39
CA ARG A 99 18.90 14.35 -39.38
C ARG A 99 19.58 13.00 -39.14
N LYS A 100 18.82 11.89 -39.22
CA LYS A 100 19.39 10.52 -39.19
C LYS A 100 20.29 10.21 -40.39
N ALA A 101 19.88 10.63 -41.60
CA ALA A 101 20.68 10.42 -42.81
C ALA A 101 22.01 11.21 -42.78
N GLN A 102 21.96 12.44 -42.27
CA GLN A 102 23.13 13.31 -42.15
C GLN A 102 24.15 12.80 -41.11
N LEU A 103 23.69 12.21 -40.00
CA LEU A 103 24.53 11.56 -38.99
C LEU A 103 25.18 10.26 -39.50
N ARG A 104 24.47 9.49 -40.33
CA ARG A 104 25.03 8.30 -41.00
C ARG A 104 26.16 8.63 -41.98
N LEU A 105 26.13 9.81 -42.58
CA LEU A 105 27.11 10.23 -43.58
C LEU A 105 28.48 10.65 -42.98
N LYS A 106 28.56 10.83 -41.65
CA LYS A 106 29.75 11.41 -40.99
C LYS A 106 30.82 10.37 -40.60
N GLN A 107 30.51 9.07 -40.68
CA GLN A 107 31.48 7.98 -40.43
C GLN A 107 31.98 7.41 -41.77
N GLY A 108 32.84 8.19 -42.45
CA GLY A 108 33.86 7.80 -43.43
C GLY A 108 33.50 6.87 -44.61
N GLY A 109 33.64 7.38 -45.83
CA GLY A 109 33.95 6.54 -47.00
C GLY A 109 33.81 7.21 -48.37
N GLY A 110 34.84 7.93 -48.82
CA GLY A 110 35.32 7.69 -50.19
C GLY A 110 35.84 6.24 -50.25
N VAL A 111 35.91 5.55 -51.39
CA VAL A 111 36.69 5.86 -52.61
C VAL A 111 36.08 5.12 -53.83
N GLU A 112 36.40 5.58 -55.05
CA GLU A 112 36.16 4.89 -56.34
C GLU A 112 36.82 3.49 -56.44
N ALA A 113 36.29 2.68 -57.37
CA ALA A 113 36.56 1.27 -57.73
C ALA A 113 35.77 0.20 -56.94
#